data_AF-A0AAD4IKX0-F1
#
_entry.id   AF-A0AAD4IKX0-F1
#
_cell.length_a   1.000
_cell.length_b   1.000
_cell.length_c   1.000
_cell.angle_alpha   90.00
_cell.angle_beta   90.00
_cell.angle_gamma   90.00
#
_symmetry.space_group_name_H-M   'P 1'
#
loop_
_entity.id
_entity.type
_entity.pdbx_description
1 polymer ?
#
loop_
_entity_poly.entity_id
_entity_poly.type
_entity_poly.pdbx_seq_one_letter_code
_entity_poly.pdbx_strand_id
1 'polypeptide(L)'
;MAVALRFLVSRIHRLSLSTLILTLRFQEERLKRLRHRTKVQFDASRLEHQEALRALWSATYPGEELQSLISDQWKEMGWQGKDPSTDFRGAGFISLENLLFFAKTFSISFQSLLRKQTGKRAIWEYPFAVAGVNITFMILQMLNLDATKPRTFIRGVFLQMLSENEWAFDLLYCVAFMIMDKLWLDKHATYMEFNDILRLTRSQLEKEFLMDDVLLIEDMPSYNLLR
;
A
#
# COMPACT_ATOMS: atom_id res chain seq x y z
N MET A 1 -7.02 -19.33 -18.52
CA MET A 1 -6.06 -20.45 -18.64
C MET A 1 -4.90 -20.15 -19.59
N ALA A 2 -5.14 -19.62 -20.80
CA ALA A 2 -4.08 -19.32 -21.77
C ALA A 2 -3.08 -18.23 -21.32
N VAL A 3 -3.54 -17.20 -20.58
CA VAL A 3 -2.68 -16.13 -20.04
C VAL A 3 -1.73 -16.67 -18.97
N ALA A 4 -2.24 -17.44 -18.00
CA ALA A 4 -1.42 -18.10 -16.97
C ALA A 4 -0.34 -19.03 -17.54
N LEU A 5 -0.68 -19.78 -18.59
CA LEU A 5 0.26 -20.66 -19.29
C LEU A 5 1.29 -19.87 -20.10
N ARG A 6 0.92 -18.76 -20.76
CA ARG A 6 1.89 -17.88 -21.44
C ARG A 6 2.81 -17.13 -20.45
N PHE A 7 2.28 -16.72 -19.30
CA PHE A 7 3.03 -16.11 -18.19
C PHE A 7 4.07 -17.07 -17.59
N LEU A 8 3.72 -18.36 -17.39
CA LEU A 8 4.69 -19.37 -16.97
C LEU A 8 5.70 -19.68 -18.09
N VAL A 9 5.24 -19.83 -19.34
CA VAL A 9 6.09 -20.24 -20.46
C VAL A 9 7.11 -19.16 -20.87
N SER A 10 6.78 -17.87 -20.76
CA SER A 10 7.72 -16.78 -21.12
C SER A 10 8.93 -16.68 -20.16
N ARG A 11 8.79 -17.11 -18.90
CA ARG A 11 9.86 -17.10 -17.89
C ARG A 11 10.69 -18.39 -17.82
N ILE A 12 10.13 -19.54 -18.24
CA ILE A 12 10.78 -20.85 -18.04
C ILE A 12 11.86 -21.14 -19.09
N HIS A 13 11.82 -20.52 -20.28
CA HIS A 13 12.67 -20.95 -21.40
C HIS A 13 14.17 -20.61 -21.31
N ARG A 14 14.69 -20.01 -20.22
CA ARG A 14 16.11 -19.61 -20.13
C ARG A 14 16.78 -19.72 -18.75
N LEU A 15 16.19 -20.42 -17.79
CA LEU A 15 16.77 -20.48 -16.43
C LEU A 15 17.20 -21.91 -16.09
N SER A 16 18.42 -22.04 -15.54
CA SER A 16 18.91 -23.32 -15.03
C SER A 16 18.07 -23.77 -13.83
N LEU A 17 18.08 -25.08 -13.55
CA LEU A 17 17.37 -25.65 -12.39
C LEU A 17 17.81 -25.00 -11.06
N SER A 18 19.09 -24.63 -10.94
CA SER A 18 19.61 -23.94 -9.76
C SER A 18 19.05 -22.52 -9.62
N THR A 19 18.91 -21.78 -10.72
CA THR A 19 18.28 -20.46 -10.71
C THR A 19 16.80 -20.55 -10.34
N LEU A 20 16.07 -21.54 -10.88
CA LEU A 20 14.66 -21.77 -10.54
C LEU A 20 14.46 -22.09 -9.04
N ILE A 21 15.31 -22.94 -8.46
CA ILE A 21 15.26 -23.27 -7.03
C ILE A 21 15.54 -22.03 -6.16
N LEU A 22 16.52 -21.19 -6.55
CA LEU A 22 16.82 -19.95 -5.83
C LEU A 22 15.65 -18.96 -5.89
N THR A 23 15.04 -18.76 -7.06
CA THR A 23 13.87 -17.89 -7.21
C THR A 23 12.70 -18.34 -6.33
N LEU A 24 12.42 -19.65 -6.26
CA LEU A 24 11.39 -20.20 -5.38
C LEU A 24 11.69 -19.96 -3.89
N ARG A 25 12.96 -20.13 -3.47
CA ARG A 25 13.36 -19.84 -2.08
C ARG A 25 13.20 -18.36 -1.73
N PHE A 26 13.61 -17.45 -2.62
CA PHE A 26 13.43 -16.02 -2.38
C PHE A 26 11.97 -15.62 -2.30
N GLN A 27 11.13 -16.20 -3.16
CA GLN A 27 9.68 -15.99 -3.12
C GLN A 27 9.09 -16.44 -1.78
N GLU A 28 9.44 -17.64 -1.30
CA GLU A 28 8.95 -18.16 -0.03
C GLU A 28 9.37 -17.28 1.16
N GLU A 29 10.63 -16.86 1.22
CA GLU A 29 11.12 -16.02 2.31
C GLU A 29 10.48 -14.63 2.30
N ARG A 30 10.34 -14.00 1.13
CA ARG A 30 9.64 -12.70 1.01
C ARG A 30 8.18 -12.82 1.38
N LEU A 31 7.48 -13.88 0.95
CA LEU A 31 6.10 -14.14 1.34
C LEU A 31 5.98 -14.40 2.84
N LYS A 32 6.91 -15.15 3.47
CA LYS A 32 6.93 -15.36 4.92
C LYS A 32 7.09 -14.03 5.66
N ARG A 33 8.04 -13.18 5.25
CA ARG A 33 8.23 -11.85 5.83
C ARG A 33 6.99 -10.98 5.69
N LEU A 34 6.41 -10.90 4.49
CA LEU A 34 5.19 -10.12 4.27
C LEU A 34 4.03 -10.64 5.15
N ARG A 35 3.79 -11.96 5.16
CA ARG A 35 2.77 -12.57 6.03
C ARG A 35 3.01 -12.28 7.51
N HIS A 36 4.26 -12.27 7.95
CA HIS A 36 4.59 -11.89 9.32
C HIS A 36 4.18 -10.43 9.59
N ARG A 37 4.59 -9.48 8.73
CA ARG A 37 4.21 -8.06 8.84
C ARG A 37 2.69 -7.88 8.92
N THR A 38 1.91 -8.61 8.10
CA THR A 38 0.44 -8.52 8.11
C THR A 38 -0.23 -8.97 9.42
N LYS A 39 0.48 -9.71 10.28
CA LYS A 39 -0.04 -10.22 11.56
C LYS A 39 0.35 -9.37 12.76
N VAL A 40 1.30 -8.45 12.59
CA VAL A 40 1.76 -7.58 13.69
C VAL A 40 0.70 -6.50 13.94
N GLN A 41 0.08 -6.54 15.12
CA GLN A 41 -0.79 -5.47 15.59
C GLN A 41 0.06 -4.29 16.08
N PHE A 42 -0.45 -3.08 15.89
CA PHE A 42 0.16 -1.91 16.53
C PHE A 42 0.06 -2.06 18.05
N ASP A 43 1.12 -1.64 18.74
CA ASP A 43 1.26 -1.75 20.20
C ASP A 43 1.98 -0.49 20.68
N ALA A 44 1.25 0.37 21.41
CA ALA A 44 1.75 1.64 21.90
C ALA A 44 2.84 1.47 22.98
N SER A 45 3.01 0.29 23.57
CA SER A 45 4.05 0.01 24.56
C SER A 45 5.40 -0.39 23.94
N ARG A 46 5.41 -0.82 22.67
CA ARG A 46 6.64 -1.24 21.97
C ARG A 46 7.41 -0.04 21.44
N LEU A 47 8.66 0.07 21.85
CA LEU A 47 9.56 1.16 21.45
C LEU A 47 9.66 1.30 19.92
N GLU A 48 9.85 0.18 19.21
CA GLU A 48 9.91 0.14 17.74
C GLU A 48 8.67 0.76 17.06
N HIS A 49 7.47 0.49 17.59
CA HIS A 49 6.24 1.02 17.03
C HIS A 49 6.10 2.52 17.31
N GLN A 50 6.52 2.96 18.50
CA GLN A 50 6.57 4.37 18.84
C GLN A 50 7.58 5.14 17.97
N GLU A 51 8.75 4.55 17.71
CA GLU A 51 9.78 5.11 16.85
C GLU A 51 9.30 5.20 15.39
N ALA A 52 8.55 4.21 14.90
CA ALA A 52 7.92 4.28 13.58
C ALA A 52 6.92 5.45 13.46
N LEU A 53 6.12 5.71 14.50
CA LEU A 53 5.24 6.90 14.53
C LEU A 53 6.04 8.20 14.51
N ARG A 54 7.09 8.31 15.35
CA ARG A 54 7.97 9.50 15.33
C ARG A 54 8.63 9.69 13.98
N ALA A 55 9.11 8.61 13.36
CA ALA A 55 9.70 8.65 12.04
C ALA A 55 8.70 9.08 10.96
N LEU A 56 7.43 8.63 11.05
CA LEU A 56 6.37 9.08 10.17
C LEU A 56 6.12 10.58 10.34
N TRP A 57 6.01 11.07 11.58
CA TRP A 57 5.84 12.49 11.85
C TRP A 57 6.98 13.31 11.25
N SER A 58 8.25 12.96 11.55
CA SER A 58 9.41 13.68 11.04
C SER A 58 9.52 13.66 9.51
N ALA A 59 9.08 12.59 8.85
CA ALA A 59 9.03 12.53 7.39
C ALA A 59 7.86 13.35 6.80
N THR A 60 6.77 13.50 7.55
CA THR A 60 5.55 14.22 7.15
C THR A 60 5.68 15.73 7.36
N TYR A 61 6.29 16.16 8.47
CA TYR A 61 6.48 17.56 8.84
C TYR A 61 7.95 17.87 9.17
N PRO A 62 8.82 17.98 8.15
CA PRO A 62 10.23 18.27 8.38
C PRO A 62 10.41 19.61 9.10
N GLY A 63 11.10 19.59 10.24
CA GLY A 63 11.34 20.78 11.06
C GLY A 63 10.31 21.03 12.17
N GLU A 64 9.26 20.21 12.25
CA GLU A 64 8.26 20.30 13.33
C GLU A 64 8.42 19.15 14.32
N GLU A 65 8.64 19.48 15.59
CA GLU A 65 8.79 18.47 16.64
C GLU A 65 7.42 17.89 17.05
N LEU A 66 7.36 16.56 17.18
CA LEU A 66 6.20 15.89 17.76
C LEU A 66 6.26 16.01 19.28
N GLN A 67 5.32 16.74 19.87
CA GLN A 67 5.30 17.01 21.31
C GLN A 67 5.08 15.74 22.13
N SER A 68 4.21 14.85 21.65
CA SER A 68 3.96 13.56 22.26
C SER A 68 3.30 12.61 21.25
N LEU A 69 3.32 11.30 21.55
CA LEU A 69 2.62 10.32 20.72
C LEU A 69 1.08 10.45 20.79
N ILE A 70 0.55 11.17 21.78
CA ILE A 70 -0.88 11.44 21.95
C ILE A 70 -1.08 12.96 21.99
N SER A 71 -1.29 13.57 20.82
CA SER A 71 -1.36 15.01 20.61
C SER A 71 -2.35 15.37 19.51
N ASP A 72 -2.97 16.54 19.59
CA ASP A 72 -3.86 17.05 18.54
C ASP A 72 -3.14 17.28 17.20
N GLN A 73 -1.80 17.37 17.22
CA GLN A 73 -0.94 17.41 16.03
C GLN A 73 -1.31 16.34 14.98
N TRP A 74 -1.68 15.14 15.42
CA TRP A 74 -2.07 14.06 14.51
C TRP A 74 -3.32 14.38 13.67
N LYS A 75 -4.22 15.24 14.14
CA LYS A 75 -5.39 15.62 13.35
C LYS A 75 -5.02 16.35 12.06
N GLU A 76 -3.88 17.04 12.03
CA GLU A 76 -3.38 17.75 10.84
C GLU A 76 -3.01 16.78 9.71
N MET A 77 -2.57 15.57 10.07
CA MET A 77 -2.28 14.50 9.11
C MET A 77 -3.54 13.73 8.69
N GLY A 78 -4.69 14.04 9.29
CA GLY A 78 -5.95 13.36 9.03
C GLY A 78 -6.12 12.05 9.80
N TRP A 79 -5.54 11.92 11.00
CA TRP A 79 -5.91 10.86 11.95
C TRP A 79 -7.28 11.17 12.61
N GLN A 80 -8.04 10.16 13.05
CA GLN A 80 -9.39 10.38 13.61
C GLN A 80 -9.38 11.16 14.94
N GLY A 81 -8.30 11.05 15.71
CA GLY A 81 -8.16 11.69 17.00
C GLY A 81 -6.71 12.01 17.33
N LYS A 82 -6.48 12.34 18.60
CA LYS A 82 -5.14 12.66 19.12
C LYS A 82 -4.21 11.44 19.24
N ASP A 83 -4.76 10.23 19.13
CA ASP A 83 -4.04 8.97 19.33
C ASP A 83 -4.18 8.08 18.07
N PRO A 84 -3.15 8.06 17.20
CA PRO A 84 -3.13 7.22 15.99
C PRO A 84 -3.30 5.72 16.27
N SER A 85 -2.97 5.24 17.47
CA SER A 85 -3.05 3.81 17.81
C SER A 85 -4.46 3.23 17.59
N THR A 86 -5.48 4.08 17.72
CA THR A 86 -6.88 3.70 17.59
C THR A 86 -7.31 3.40 16.15
N ASP A 87 -6.62 3.98 15.16
CA ASP A 87 -6.92 3.82 13.73
C ASP A 87 -6.33 2.53 13.15
N PHE A 88 -5.26 1.98 13.74
CA PHE A 88 -4.57 0.80 13.21
C PHE A 88 -5.30 -0.54 13.42
N ARG A 89 -6.49 -0.56 14.04
CA ARG A 89 -7.19 -1.80 14.42
C ARG A 89 -7.52 -2.71 13.22
N GLY A 90 -7.80 -2.13 12.05
CA GLY A 90 -8.18 -2.88 10.85
C GLY A 90 -6.98 -3.49 10.12
N ALA A 91 -5.94 -2.68 9.88
CA ALA A 91 -4.81 -3.05 9.03
C ALA A 91 -3.55 -3.49 9.82
N GLY A 92 -3.45 -3.17 11.11
CA GLY A 92 -2.29 -3.45 11.94
C GLY A 92 -1.10 -2.53 11.65
N PHE A 93 0.06 -2.90 12.21
CA PHE A 93 1.30 -2.12 12.16
C PHE A 93 1.80 -1.88 10.73
N ILE A 94 1.56 -2.81 9.81
CA ILE A 94 1.99 -2.69 8.40
C ILE A 94 1.43 -1.44 7.70
N SER A 95 0.27 -0.93 8.12
CA SER A 95 -0.26 0.32 7.55
C SER A 95 0.55 1.56 7.94
N LEU A 96 1.15 1.58 9.13
CA LEU A 96 2.13 2.59 9.54
C LEU A 96 3.42 2.45 8.74
N GLU A 97 3.90 1.22 8.54
CA GLU A 97 5.07 0.97 7.68
C GLU A 97 4.83 1.47 6.25
N ASN A 98 3.64 1.26 5.70
CA ASN A 98 3.27 1.71 4.36
C ASN A 98 3.23 3.24 4.24
N LEU A 99 2.61 3.94 5.20
CA LEU A 99 2.62 5.41 5.27
C LEU A 99 4.05 5.94 5.33
N LEU A 100 4.89 5.35 6.19
CA LEU A 100 6.28 5.73 6.35
C LEU A 100 7.11 5.47 5.09
N PHE A 101 6.89 4.32 4.44
CA PHE A 101 7.52 3.99 3.16
C PHE A 101 7.13 5.02 2.09
N PHE A 102 5.85 5.40 1.99
CA PHE A 102 5.41 6.39 1.02
C PHE A 102 6.05 7.76 1.29
N ALA A 103 6.03 8.22 2.54
CA ALA A 103 6.63 9.50 2.94
C ALA A 103 8.14 9.57 2.63
N LYS A 104 8.87 8.48 2.79
CA LYS A 104 10.32 8.42 2.55
C LYS A 104 10.69 8.20 1.08
N THR A 105 9.95 7.38 0.36
CA THR A 105 10.30 6.94 -1.00
C THR A 105 9.80 7.91 -2.07
N PHE A 106 8.58 8.42 -1.91
CA PHE A 106 7.94 9.33 -2.86
C PHE A 106 7.47 10.61 -2.15
N SER A 107 8.40 11.27 -1.46
CA SER A 107 8.12 12.42 -0.60
C SER A 107 7.36 13.55 -1.29
N ILE A 108 7.66 13.83 -2.57
CA ILE A 108 6.96 14.84 -3.38
C ILE A 108 5.48 14.49 -3.54
N SER A 109 5.19 13.27 -4.02
CA SER A 109 3.83 12.76 -4.23
C SER A 109 3.06 12.65 -2.91
N PHE A 110 3.72 12.18 -1.85
CA PHE A 110 3.17 12.12 -0.50
C PHE A 110 2.78 13.51 0.01
N GLN A 111 3.66 14.51 -0.11
CA GLN A 111 3.39 15.90 0.31
C GLN A 111 2.29 16.55 -0.53
N SER A 112 2.27 16.28 -1.85
CA SER A 112 1.23 16.76 -2.75
C SER A 112 -0.16 16.26 -2.34
N LEU A 113 -0.27 14.97 -2.02
CA LEU A 113 -1.50 14.36 -1.52
C LEU A 113 -1.89 14.87 -0.12
N LEU A 114 -0.95 14.91 0.81
CA LEU A 114 -1.19 15.38 2.18
C LEU A 114 -1.76 16.80 2.17
N ARG A 115 -1.14 17.69 1.39
CA ARG A 115 -1.53 19.11 1.27
C ARG A 115 -2.64 19.35 0.26
N LYS A 116 -3.15 18.29 -0.41
CA LYS A 116 -4.23 18.35 -1.41
C LYS A 116 -3.96 19.37 -2.52
N GLN A 117 -2.73 19.43 -3.02
CA GLN A 117 -2.26 20.50 -3.91
C GLN A 117 -2.96 20.55 -5.27
N THR A 118 -3.53 19.43 -5.71
CA THR A 118 -4.13 19.27 -7.04
C THR A 118 -5.65 19.14 -6.98
N GLY A 119 -6.32 19.66 -8.03
CA GLY A 119 -7.74 19.48 -8.25
C GLY A 119 -8.65 20.29 -7.31
N LYS A 120 -9.95 20.28 -7.61
CA LYS A 120 -10.96 20.90 -6.75
C LYS A 120 -11.44 19.89 -5.73
N ARG A 121 -11.21 20.19 -4.46
CA ARG A 121 -11.54 19.32 -3.31
C ARG A 121 -12.95 19.60 -2.80
N ALA A 122 -13.60 18.55 -2.30
CA ALA A 122 -14.90 18.69 -1.65
C ALA A 122 -14.74 19.34 -0.26
N ILE A 123 -15.81 19.94 0.26
CA ILE A 123 -15.82 20.44 1.64
C ILE A 123 -15.58 19.28 2.62
N TRP A 124 -16.24 18.16 2.37
CA TRP A 124 -16.08 16.92 3.14
C TRP A 124 -15.03 16.04 2.46
N GLU A 125 -13.76 16.41 2.60
CA GLU A 125 -12.60 15.72 2.03
C GLU A 125 -12.25 14.43 2.80
N TYR A 126 -11.53 13.49 2.17
CA TYR A 126 -11.11 12.29 2.90
C TYR A 126 -9.98 12.58 3.89
N PRO A 127 -10.03 12.01 5.11
CA PRO A 127 -8.93 12.09 6.07
C PRO A 127 -7.70 11.33 5.56
N PHE A 128 -6.58 12.00 5.35
CA PHE A 128 -5.40 11.46 4.66
C PHE A 128 -4.83 10.19 5.32
N ALA A 129 -4.46 10.25 6.60
CA ALA A 129 -3.88 9.09 7.29
C ALA A 129 -4.86 7.90 7.37
N VAL A 130 -6.13 8.16 7.68
CA VAL A 130 -7.19 7.14 7.72
C VAL A 130 -7.41 6.51 6.35
N ALA A 131 -7.35 7.30 5.27
CA ALA A 131 -7.40 6.77 3.91
C ALA A 131 -6.24 5.82 3.63
N GLY A 132 -5.03 6.21 4.05
CA GLY A 132 -3.86 5.34 4.00
C GLY A 132 -4.09 4.00 4.70
N VAL A 133 -4.57 4.00 5.93
CA VAL A 133 -4.84 2.74 6.67
C VAL A 133 -5.88 1.87 5.93
N ASN A 134 -6.95 2.47 5.39
CA ASN A 134 -7.98 1.75 4.65
C ASN A 134 -7.47 1.18 3.31
N ILE A 135 -6.56 1.87 2.63
CA ILE A 135 -5.90 1.35 1.42
C ILE A 135 -5.10 0.10 1.74
N THR A 136 -4.30 0.11 2.81
CA THR A 136 -3.57 -1.10 3.26
C THR A 136 -4.56 -2.23 3.52
N PHE A 137 -5.63 -1.97 4.27
CA PHE A 137 -6.65 -2.99 4.56
C PHE A 137 -7.29 -3.56 3.28
N MET A 138 -7.65 -2.70 2.33
CA MET A 138 -8.21 -3.11 1.04
C MET A 138 -7.24 -4.01 0.25
N ILE A 139 -5.95 -3.66 0.19
CA ILE A 139 -4.93 -4.48 -0.48
C ILE A 139 -4.77 -5.83 0.21
N LEU A 140 -4.77 -5.87 1.55
CA LEU A 140 -4.70 -7.13 2.31
C LEU A 140 -5.88 -8.04 1.98
N GLN A 141 -7.10 -7.50 1.89
CA GLN A 141 -8.28 -8.25 1.50
C GLN A 141 -8.23 -8.71 0.04
N MET A 142 -7.73 -7.88 -0.87
CA MET A 142 -7.60 -8.17 -2.30
C MET A 142 -6.60 -9.32 -2.54
N LEU A 143 -5.42 -9.25 -1.92
CA LEU A 143 -4.35 -10.23 -2.10
C LEU A 143 -4.56 -11.51 -1.30
N ASN A 144 -5.26 -11.40 -0.17
CA ASN A 144 -5.67 -12.52 0.66
C ASN A 144 -4.53 -13.51 0.89
N LEU A 145 -3.46 -13.04 1.52
CA LEU A 145 -2.17 -13.73 1.58
C LEU A 145 -2.20 -15.00 2.45
N ASP A 146 -3.26 -15.27 3.21
CA ASP A 146 -3.42 -16.47 4.04
C ASP A 146 -3.56 -17.76 3.20
N ALA A 147 -3.03 -18.86 3.75
CA ALA A 147 -2.99 -20.15 3.08
C ALA A 147 -4.32 -20.92 3.09
N THR A 148 -5.29 -20.50 3.92
CA THR A 148 -6.55 -21.22 4.19
C THR A 148 -7.65 -20.93 3.16
N LYS A 149 -7.49 -19.90 2.34
CA LYS A 149 -8.50 -19.48 1.36
C LYS A 149 -8.09 -19.86 -0.06
N PRO A 150 -9.06 -20.05 -0.97
CA PRO A 150 -8.78 -20.32 -2.38
C PRO A 150 -7.87 -19.25 -2.99
N ARG A 151 -6.89 -19.69 -3.78
CA ARG A 151 -5.96 -18.78 -4.45
C ARG A 151 -6.69 -18.03 -5.55
N THR A 152 -6.72 -16.70 -5.47
CA THR A 152 -7.18 -15.85 -6.58
C THR A 152 -6.08 -15.72 -7.63
N PHE A 153 -6.46 -15.44 -8.88
CA PHE A 153 -5.49 -15.17 -9.95
C PHE A 153 -4.61 -13.95 -9.62
N ILE A 154 -5.22 -12.88 -9.12
CA ILE A 154 -4.54 -11.65 -8.67
C ILE A 154 -3.45 -11.96 -7.63
N ARG A 155 -3.74 -12.82 -6.66
CA ARG A 155 -2.74 -13.29 -5.69
C ARG A 155 -1.57 -13.97 -6.37
N GLY A 156 -1.82 -14.81 -7.38
CA GLY A 156 -0.77 -15.48 -8.16
C GLY A 156 0.16 -14.49 -8.83
N VAL A 157 -0.39 -13.49 -9.52
CA VAL A 157 0.37 -12.43 -10.19
C VAL A 157 1.18 -11.61 -9.18
N PHE A 158 0.56 -11.17 -8.08
CA PHE A 158 1.28 -10.41 -7.05
C PHE A 158 2.44 -11.21 -6.43
N LEU A 159 2.27 -12.52 -6.19
CA LEU A 159 3.35 -13.35 -5.66
C LEU A 159 4.52 -13.52 -6.62
N GLN A 160 4.29 -13.38 -7.93
CA GLN A 160 5.34 -13.33 -8.93
C GLN A 160 6.06 -11.98 -8.90
N MET A 161 5.35 -10.87 -8.71
CA MET A 161 5.98 -9.55 -8.54
C MET A 161 6.81 -9.49 -7.26
N LEU A 162 6.30 -10.06 -6.16
CA LEU A 162 6.99 -10.15 -4.88
C LEU A 162 8.29 -10.98 -4.98
N SER A 163 8.33 -11.99 -5.86
CA SER A 163 9.58 -12.77 -6.05
C SER A 163 10.69 -11.96 -6.71
N GLU A 164 10.33 -10.89 -7.44
CA GLU A 164 11.30 -9.98 -8.07
C GLU A 164 11.66 -8.81 -7.16
N ASN A 165 10.68 -8.17 -6.54
CA ASN A 165 10.89 -7.01 -5.66
C ASN A 165 10.31 -7.25 -4.24
N GLU A 166 11.14 -7.16 -3.19
CA GLU A 166 10.67 -7.32 -1.82
C GLU A 166 9.78 -6.18 -1.32
N TRP A 167 9.87 -5.01 -1.96
CA TRP A 167 9.05 -3.83 -1.70
C TRP A 167 7.75 -3.81 -2.51
N ALA A 168 7.42 -4.87 -3.26
CA ALA A 168 6.24 -4.89 -4.13
C ALA A 168 4.93 -4.54 -3.40
N PHE A 169 4.76 -4.95 -2.14
CA PHE A 169 3.57 -4.58 -1.36
C PHE A 169 3.53 -3.08 -1.04
N ASP A 170 4.67 -2.51 -0.63
CA ASP A 170 4.79 -1.11 -0.24
C ASP A 170 4.71 -0.18 -1.47
N LEU A 171 5.24 -0.59 -2.63
CA LEU A 171 5.04 0.10 -3.90
C LEU A 171 3.57 0.06 -4.35
N LEU A 172 2.92 -1.11 -4.26
CA LEU A 172 1.51 -1.27 -4.59
C LEU A 172 0.63 -0.34 -3.74
N TYR A 173 0.96 -0.19 -2.46
CA TYR A 173 0.32 0.76 -1.57
C TYR A 173 0.41 2.21 -2.08
N CYS A 174 1.62 2.65 -2.47
CA CYS A 174 1.83 4.01 -2.98
C CYS A 174 1.01 4.25 -4.25
N VAL A 175 1.04 3.30 -5.20
CA VAL A 175 0.23 3.35 -6.43
C VAL A 175 -1.26 3.41 -6.11
N ALA A 176 -1.74 2.57 -5.20
CA ALA A 176 -3.14 2.53 -4.79
C ALA A 176 -3.61 3.86 -4.19
N PHE A 177 -2.76 4.53 -3.41
CA PHE A 177 -3.07 5.86 -2.86
C PHE A 177 -3.21 6.90 -3.98
N MET A 178 -2.28 6.92 -4.94
CA MET A 178 -2.38 7.83 -6.08
C MET A 178 -3.63 7.57 -6.93
N ILE A 179 -4.00 6.31 -7.17
CA ILE A 179 -5.24 5.94 -7.86
C ILE A 179 -6.47 6.42 -7.07
N MET A 180 -6.48 6.20 -5.76
CA MET A 180 -7.59 6.62 -4.88
C MET A 180 -7.81 8.12 -4.95
N ASP A 181 -6.74 8.93 -4.85
CA ASP A 181 -6.84 10.39 -4.95
C ASP A 181 -7.29 10.86 -6.34
N LYS A 182 -6.75 10.23 -7.39
CA LYS A 182 -7.16 10.54 -8.77
C LYS A 182 -8.65 10.26 -8.98
N LEU A 183 -9.13 9.10 -8.55
CA LEU A 183 -10.55 8.73 -8.65
C LEU A 183 -11.42 9.65 -7.81
N TRP A 184 -10.97 10.05 -6.62
CA TRP A 184 -11.66 11.00 -5.78
C TRP A 184 -11.90 12.33 -6.51
N LEU A 185 -10.85 12.87 -7.14
CA LEU A 185 -10.93 14.09 -7.93
C LEU A 185 -11.81 13.94 -9.17
N ASP A 186 -11.58 12.89 -9.96
CA ASP A 186 -12.30 12.63 -11.22
C ASP A 186 -13.81 12.42 -10.99
N LYS A 187 -14.20 11.96 -9.79
CA LYS A 187 -15.60 11.74 -9.39
C LYS A 187 -16.21 12.89 -8.60
N HIS A 188 -15.43 13.92 -8.27
CA HIS A 188 -15.84 14.98 -7.35
C HIS A 188 -16.40 14.41 -6.03
N ALA A 189 -15.73 13.37 -5.53
CA ALA A 189 -16.19 12.61 -4.38
C ALA A 189 -16.16 13.46 -3.10
N THR A 190 -17.07 13.12 -2.19
CA THR A 190 -17.08 13.57 -0.81
C THR A 190 -16.83 12.39 0.10
N TYR A 191 -16.70 12.66 1.40
CA TYR A 191 -16.62 11.65 2.45
C TYR A 191 -17.68 10.54 2.33
N MET A 192 -18.87 10.86 1.82
CA MET A 192 -19.96 9.88 1.66
C MET A 192 -19.62 8.79 0.63
N GLU A 193 -18.81 9.11 -0.39
CA GLU A 193 -18.40 8.18 -1.45
C GLU A 193 -17.10 7.43 -1.12
N PHE A 194 -16.54 7.59 0.09
CA PHE A 194 -15.23 7.05 0.44
C PHE A 194 -15.08 5.55 0.17
N ASN A 195 -16.07 4.74 0.60
CA ASN A 195 -16.05 3.30 0.36
C ASN A 195 -16.21 2.94 -1.12
N ASP A 196 -16.96 3.74 -1.88
CA ASP A 196 -17.12 3.54 -3.32
C ASP A 196 -15.83 3.84 -4.08
N ILE A 197 -15.11 4.89 -3.68
CA ILE A 197 -13.80 5.20 -4.24
C ILE A 197 -12.80 4.08 -3.92
N LEU A 198 -12.76 3.55 -2.68
CA LEU A 198 -11.88 2.41 -2.36
C LEU A 198 -12.19 1.17 -3.20
N ARG A 199 -13.47 0.89 -3.47
CA ARG A 199 -13.89 -0.21 -4.34
C ARG A 199 -13.44 0.02 -5.79
N LEU A 200 -13.55 1.24 -6.30
CA LEU A 200 -13.05 1.59 -7.64
C LEU A 200 -11.52 1.50 -7.72
N THR A 201 -10.80 1.94 -6.69
CA THR A 201 -9.35 1.79 -6.58
C THR A 201 -8.96 0.33 -6.67
N ARG A 202 -9.62 -0.54 -5.90
CA ARG A 202 -9.40 -1.99 -5.97
C ARG A 202 -9.62 -2.54 -7.38
N SER A 203 -10.75 -2.20 -8.01
CA SER A 203 -11.04 -2.66 -9.38
C SER A 203 -10.01 -2.17 -10.40
N GLN A 204 -9.48 -0.95 -10.24
CA GLN A 204 -8.42 -0.43 -11.09
C GLN A 204 -7.11 -1.20 -10.90
N LEU A 205 -6.71 -1.50 -9.66
CA LEU A 205 -5.54 -2.34 -9.38
C LEU A 205 -5.71 -3.73 -10.01
N GLU A 206 -6.84 -4.40 -9.76
CA GLU A 206 -7.14 -5.72 -10.31
C GLU A 206 -7.07 -5.72 -11.85
N LYS A 207 -7.53 -4.63 -12.51
CA LYS A 207 -7.41 -4.47 -13.95
C LYS A 207 -5.95 -4.37 -14.41
N GLU A 208 -5.13 -3.57 -13.73
CA GLU A 208 -3.71 -3.38 -14.08
C GLU A 208 -2.89 -4.65 -13.84
N PHE A 209 -3.19 -5.44 -12.79
CA PHE A 209 -2.60 -6.76 -12.58
C PHE A 209 -2.86 -7.78 -13.71
N LEU A 210 -3.89 -7.56 -14.52
CA LEU A 210 -4.28 -8.46 -15.61
C LEU A 210 -3.70 -8.02 -16.97
N MET A 211 -2.92 -6.95 -17.02
CA MET A 211 -2.29 -6.47 -18.24
C MET A 211 -1.07 -7.33 -18.60
N ASP A 212 -0.91 -7.67 -19.88
CA ASP A 212 0.12 -8.60 -20.35
C ASP A 212 1.55 -8.06 -20.20
N ASP A 213 1.71 -6.73 -20.18
CA ASP A 213 2.97 -6.01 -20.06
C ASP A 213 3.34 -5.63 -18.62
N VAL A 214 2.49 -5.95 -17.63
CA VAL A 214 2.72 -5.63 -16.23
C VAL A 214 3.35 -6.83 -15.51
N LEU A 215 4.67 -6.81 -15.35
CA LEU A 215 5.45 -7.88 -14.70
C LEU A 215 5.94 -7.51 -13.30
N LEU A 216 6.04 -6.22 -13.01
CA LEU A 216 6.38 -5.59 -11.74
C LEU A 216 5.32 -4.51 -11.39
N ILE A 217 5.36 -3.99 -10.16
CA ILE A 217 4.48 -2.88 -9.77
C ILE A 217 4.85 -1.61 -10.55
N GLU A 218 6.12 -1.46 -10.84
CA GLU A 218 6.71 -0.35 -11.58
C GLU A 218 6.25 -0.30 -13.06
N ASP A 219 5.80 -1.43 -13.59
CA ASP A 219 5.25 -1.53 -14.95
C ASP A 219 3.78 -1.10 -15.03
N MET A 220 3.10 -1.00 -13.88
CA MET A 220 1.69 -0.60 -13.83
C MET A 220 1.50 0.81 -14.42
N PRO A 221 0.51 1.05 -15.30
CA PRO A 221 0.25 2.39 -15.84
C PRO A 221 0.11 3.47 -14.77
N SER A 222 -0.53 3.13 -13.64
CA SER A 222 -0.73 4.06 -12.52
C SER A 222 0.54 4.33 -11.71
N TYR A 223 1.62 3.57 -11.87
CA TYR A 223 2.91 3.88 -11.27
C TYR A 223 3.45 5.24 -11.71
N ASN A 224 3.08 5.69 -12.92
CA ASN A 224 3.46 7.01 -13.42
C ASN A 224 2.87 8.17 -12.61
N LEU A 225 1.83 7.92 -11.80
CA LEU A 225 1.26 8.93 -10.90
C LEU A 225 2.20 9.26 -9.72
N LEU A 226 3.21 8.44 -9.44
CA LEU A 226 4.16 8.66 -8.34
C LEU A 226 5.30 9.64 -8.70
N ARG A 227 5.36 10.11 -9.94
CA ARG A 227 6.42 10.98 -10.48
C ARG A 227 6.23 12.45 -10.14
#